data_AF-A0A2V9W525-F1
#
_entry.id   AF-A0A2V9W525-F1
#
_cell.length_a   1.000
_cell.length_b   1.000
_cell.length_c   1.000
_cell.angle_alpha   90.00
_cell.angle_beta   90.00
_cell.angle_gamma   90.00
#
_symmetry.space_group_name_H-M   'P 1'
#
loop_
_entity.id
_entity.type
_entity.pdbx_description
1 polymer ?
#
loop_
_entity_poly.entity_id
_entity_poly.type
_entity_poly.pdbx_seq_one_letter_code
_entity_poly.pdbx_strand_id
1 'polypeptide(L)'
;MNDLLATETKARNLFESRMTLEKLFSDIGDVIVRIDKSTERFRTFQPGVGPYGEPQLVKLVAAHLKQIPKYGASLRTMRTPDLLIPDSRALEFKIARPFGDNGKEAENWAINLLHPYVGNVSSLGDCQKLAKYRGPEKRAVIVVGYEPMPPVIDLTLLVRSFEAIAEHVLGLNFSPRITLQRTGLVHPVHQSVRLFAWEVLDRVM
;
A
#
# COMPACT_ATOMS: atom_id res chain seq x y z
N MET A 1 29.52 18.01 23.06
CA MET A 1 28.97 18.02 21.69
C MET A 1 28.88 16.63 21.07
N ASN A 2 29.77 15.69 21.40
CA ASN A 2 29.74 14.31 20.88
C ASN A 2 28.64 13.41 21.48
N ASP A 3 28.22 13.63 22.74
CA ASP A 3 27.21 12.77 23.37
C ASP A 3 25.78 12.96 22.83
N LEU A 4 25.41 14.17 22.40
CA LEU A 4 24.09 14.45 21.80
C LEU A 4 23.94 13.76 20.43
N LEU A 5 24.97 13.81 19.60
CA LEU A 5 25.02 13.13 18.30
C LEU A 5 25.01 11.60 18.44
N ALA A 6 25.69 11.06 19.44
CA ALA A 6 25.69 9.63 19.73
C ALA A 6 24.31 9.13 20.21
N THR A 7 23.59 9.95 20.98
CA THR A 7 22.26 9.61 21.52
C THR A 7 21.19 9.64 20.43
N GLU A 8 21.23 10.65 19.53
CA GLU A 8 20.35 10.71 18.36
C GLU A 8 20.60 9.56 17.38
N THR A 9 21.86 9.21 17.13
CA THR A 9 22.22 8.08 16.26
C THR A 9 21.75 6.74 16.85
N LYS A 10 21.85 6.56 18.17
CA LYS A 10 21.40 5.34 18.86
C LYS A 10 19.87 5.23 18.92
N ALA A 11 19.16 6.35 19.08
CA ALA A 11 17.70 6.40 19.03
C ALA A 11 17.18 6.14 17.60
N ARG A 12 17.83 6.69 16.58
CA ARG A 12 17.55 6.45 15.16
C ARG A 12 17.80 5.00 14.76
N ASN A 13 18.90 4.39 15.22
CA ASN A 13 19.18 2.96 15.03
C ASN A 13 18.20 2.04 15.77
N LEU A 14 17.72 2.43 16.97
CA LEU A 14 16.65 1.68 17.67
C LEU A 14 15.29 1.80 16.97
N PHE A 15 15.04 2.92 16.28
CA PHE A 15 13.82 3.15 15.54
C PHE A 15 13.81 2.39 14.20
N GLU A 16 14.92 2.41 13.46
CA GLU A 16 15.15 1.57 12.27
C GLU A 16 15.07 0.07 12.59
N SER A 17 15.50 -0.33 13.79
CA SER A 17 15.37 -1.71 14.29
C SER A 17 13.93 -2.13 14.62
N ARG A 18 12.97 -1.20 14.78
CA ARG A 18 11.65 -1.52 15.39
C ARG A 18 10.45 -1.52 14.43
N MET A 19 10.53 -0.86 13.28
CA MET A 19 9.42 -0.78 12.33
C MET A 19 9.65 -1.64 11.09
N THR A 20 9.23 -2.90 11.19
CA THR A 20 9.23 -3.83 10.06
C THR A 20 8.06 -3.54 9.12
N LEU A 21 8.18 -3.97 7.86
CA LEU A 21 7.11 -3.80 6.88
C LEU A 21 5.84 -4.51 7.35
N GLU A 22 5.95 -5.68 7.97
CA GLU A 22 4.83 -6.46 8.51
C GLU A 22 4.03 -5.68 9.55
N LYS A 23 4.70 -4.99 10.48
CA LYS A 23 4.02 -4.18 11.51
C LYS A 23 3.30 -2.99 10.88
N LEU A 24 3.97 -2.26 9.99
CA LEU A 24 3.36 -1.16 9.26
C LEU A 24 2.15 -1.62 8.45
N PHE A 25 2.28 -2.76 7.80
CA PHE A 25 1.25 -3.34 6.97
C PHE A 25 0.04 -3.82 7.78
N SER A 26 0.26 -4.40 8.96
CA SER A 26 -0.82 -4.73 9.90
C SER A 26 -1.56 -3.47 10.36
N ASP A 27 -0.84 -2.43 10.77
CA ASP A 27 -1.43 -1.14 11.17
C ASP A 27 -2.25 -0.51 10.04
N ILE A 28 -1.76 -0.55 8.79
CA ILE A 28 -2.51 -0.09 7.61
C ILE A 28 -3.81 -0.89 7.46
N GLY A 29 -3.77 -2.22 7.61
CA GLY A 29 -4.96 -3.07 7.56
C GLY A 29 -6.00 -2.68 8.62
N ASP A 30 -5.56 -2.45 9.85
CA ASP A 30 -6.45 -2.05 10.95
C ASP A 30 -7.02 -0.64 10.75
N VAL A 31 -6.20 0.27 10.20
CA VAL A 31 -6.64 1.61 9.81
C VAL A 31 -7.69 1.57 8.70
N ILE A 32 -7.52 0.72 7.68
CA ILE A 32 -8.52 0.57 6.60
C ILE A 32 -9.85 0.08 7.17
N VAL A 33 -9.82 -0.92 8.07
CA VAL A 33 -11.05 -1.38 8.76
C VAL A 33 -11.68 -0.26 9.57
N ARG A 34 -10.89 0.57 10.25
CA ARG A 34 -11.41 1.72 11.01
C ARG A 34 -12.05 2.78 10.11
N ILE A 35 -11.43 3.09 8.98
CA ILE A 35 -11.98 4.01 7.97
C ILE A 35 -13.30 3.46 7.45
N ASP A 36 -13.33 2.17 7.09
CA ASP A 36 -14.53 1.51 6.59
C ASP A 36 -15.69 1.55 7.59
N LYS A 37 -15.42 1.21 8.86
CA LYS A 37 -16.40 1.24 9.95
C LYS A 37 -16.89 2.65 10.32
N SER A 38 -16.25 3.72 9.84
CA SER A 38 -16.79 5.07 10.02
C SER A 38 -18.10 5.27 9.24
N THR A 39 -18.36 4.41 8.25
CA THR A 39 -19.50 4.48 7.32
C THR A 39 -19.57 5.79 6.52
N GLU A 40 -18.50 6.57 6.54
CA GLU A 40 -18.39 7.78 5.73
C GLU A 40 -18.55 7.41 4.25
N ARG A 41 -19.34 8.21 3.54
CA ARG A 41 -19.57 8.01 2.11
C ARG A 41 -18.60 8.84 1.31
N PHE A 42 -18.09 8.27 0.23
CA PHE A 42 -17.44 9.06 -0.80
C PHE A 42 -18.44 9.40 -1.90
N ARG A 43 -18.78 10.69 -2.01
CA ARG A 43 -19.77 11.19 -2.98
C ARG A 43 -21.11 10.45 -2.83
N THR A 44 -21.61 9.87 -3.92
CA THR A 44 -22.88 9.13 -3.98
C THR A 44 -22.73 7.63 -3.82
N PHE A 45 -21.52 7.14 -3.54
CA PHE A 45 -21.28 5.70 -3.33
C PHE A 45 -21.87 5.21 -2.01
N GLN A 46 -22.04 3.90 -1.92
CA GLN A 46 -22.51 3.24 -0.72
C GLN A 46 -21.48 3.38 0.41
N PRO A 47 -21.91 3.32 1.69
CA PRO A 47 -21.02 3.42 2.84
C PRO A 47 -19.89 2.38 2.83
N GLY A 48 -18.73 2.78 3.33
CA GLY A 48 -17.54 1.92 3.45
C GLY A 48 -16.41 2.38 2.53
N VAL A 49 -15.21 1.86 2.80
CA VAL A 49 -13.95 2.33 2.17
C VAL A 49 -13.76 1.79 0.76
N GLY A 50 -14.44 0.68 0.43
CA GLY A 50 -14.27 -0.06 -0.82
C GLY A 50 -14.41 0.76 -2.12
N PRO A 51 -15.29 1.78 -2.22
CA PRO A 51 -15.40 2.65 -3.39
C PRO A 51 -14.36 3.77 -3.50
N TYR A 52 -13.49 3.95 -2.50
CA TYR A 52 -12.60 5.12 -2.45
C TYR A 52 -11.54 5.07 -3.56
N GLY A 53 -11.16 6.23 -4.06
CA GLY A 53 -10.01 6.37 -4.95
C GLY A 53 -8.68 6.28 -4.18
N GLU A 54 -7.59 5.94 -4.88
CA GLU A 54 -6.25 5.80 -4.27
C GLU A 54 -5.80 7.04 -3.50
N PRO A 55 -5.83 8.27 -4.07
CA PRO A 55 -5.37 9.45 -3.33
C PRO A 55 -6.18 9.72 -2.05
N GLN A 56 -7.47 9.41 -2.09
CA GLN A 56 -8.36 9.58 -0.93
C GLN A 56 -8.02 8.56 0.15
N LEU A 57 -7.87 7.28 -0.22
CA LEU A 57 -7.51 6.22 0.70
C LEU A 57 -6.18 6.53 1.39
N VAL A 58 -5.15 6.88 0.62
CA VAL A 58 -3.82 7.20 1.16
C VAL A 58 -3.88 8.39 2.12
N LYS A 59 -4.65 9.44 1.79
CA LYS A 59 -4.82 10.60 2.67
C LYS A 59 -5.43 10.22 4.02
N LEU A 60 -6.46 9.36 4.03
CA LEU A 60 -7.12 8.92 5.27
C LEU A 60 -6.23 7.96 6.06
N VAL A 61 -5.56 7.03 5.38
CA VAL A 61 -4.56 6.15 6.01
C VAL A 61 -3.48 6.99 6.69
N ALA A 62 -2.93 7.99 6.00
CA ALA A 62 -1.94 8.90 6.55
C ALA A 62 -2.45 9.64 7.80
N ALA A 63 -3.68 10.16 7.75
CA ALA A 63 -4.30 10.88 8.86
C ALA A 63 -4.45 10.00 10.11
N HIS A 64 -4.84 8.74 9.94
CA HIS A 64 -4.95 7.78 11.05
C HIS A 64 -3.60 7.28 11.56
N LEU A 65 -2.65 6.97 10.67
CA LEU A 65 -1.30 6.55 11.08
C LEU A 65 -0.61 7.65 11.90
N LYS A 66 -0.81 8.94 11.58
CA LYS A 66 -0.29 10.07 12.37
C LYS A 66 -0.77 10.08 13.83
N GLN A 67 -1.92 9.48 14.11
CA GLN A 67 -2.45 9.38 15.48
C GLN A 67 -1.77 8.27 16.29
N ILE A 68 -1.00 7.38 15.64
CA ILE A 68 -0.28 6.31 16.31
C ILE A 68 1.14 6.82 16.62
N PRO A 69 1.56 6.86 17.92
CA PRO A 69 2.79 7.52 18.34
C PRO A 69 4.07 7.12 17.59
N LYS A 70 4.14 5.88 17.07
CA LYS A 70 5.33 5.35 16.38
C LYS A 70 5.55 5.89 14.96
N TYR A 71 4.57 6.50 14.30
CA TYR A 71 4.77 7.07 12.95
C TYR A 71 5.10 8.56 12.96
N GLY A 72 4.77 9.25 14.06
CA GLY A 72 5.05 10.66 14.25
C GLY A 72 4.29 11.60 13.30
N ALA A 73 4.40 12.90 13.57
CA ALA A 73 3.74 13.94 12.78
C ALA A 73 4.40 14.20 11.41
N SER A 74 5.64 13.74 11.21
CA SER A 74 6.44 13.99 10.01
C SER A 74 6.06 13.13 8.80
N LEU A 75 5.25 12.07 9.01
CA LEU A 75 4.64 11.29 7.94
C LEU A 75 3.84 12.21 7.01
N ARG A 76 3.97 12.02 5.70
CA ARG A 76 3.31 12.89 4.72
C ARG A 76 2.93 12.17 3.44
N THR A 77 1.80 12.55 2.88
CA THR A 77 1.42 12.18 1.52
C THR A 77 2.18 13.06 0.53
N MET A 78 2.67 12.48 -0.56
CA MET A 78 3.35 13.21 -1.63
C MET A 78 2.93 12.66 -2.99
N ARG A 79 3.47 13.21 -4.08
CA ARG A 79 3.22 12.68 -5.44
C ARG A 79 4.00 11.38 -5.72
N THR A 80 5.22 11.27 -5.18
CA THR A 80 6.09 10.10 -5.29
C THR A 80 7.10 10.17 -4.14
N PRO A 81 7.10 9.23 -3.17
CA PRO A 81 6.10 8.18 -2.99
C PRO A 81 4.70 8.73 -2.65
N ASP A 82 3.65 7.92 -2.76
CA ASP A 82 2.30 8.29 -2.29
C ASP A 82 2.28 8.60 -0.79
N LEU A 83 3.01 7.80 0.00
CA LEU A 83 3.19 7.99 1.43
C LEU A 83 4.68 7.90 1.81
N LEU A 84 5.19 8.94 2.46
CA LEU A 84 6.53 8.98 3.00
C LEU A 84 6.50 8.95 4.53
N ILE A 85 7.23 8.00 5.10
CA ILE A 85 7.58 7.94 6.52
C ILE A 85 9.08 8.21 6.59
N PRO A 86 9.50 9.45 6.92
CA PRO A 86 10.91 9.84 6.89
C PRO A 86 11.79 8.86 7.66
N ASP A 87 12.98 8.58 7.12
CA ASP A 87 13.97 7.67 7.69
C ASP A 87 13.50 6.22 7.84
N SER A 88 12.38 5.83 7.21
CA SER A 88 11.83 4.49 7.33
C SER A 88 11.32 3.90 6.02
N ARG A 89 10.30 4.53 5.41
CA ARG A 89 9.59 3.93 4.27
C ARG A 89 9.09 4.96 3.25
N ALA A 90 9.29 4.64 1.98
CA ALA A 90 8.67 5.28 0.83
C ALA A 90 7.68 4.29 0.19
N LEU A 91 6.39 4.59 0.21
CA LEU A 91 5.32 3.66 -0.16
C LEU A 91 4.51 4.16 -1.36
N GLU A 92 4.30 3.30 -2.36
CA GLU A 92 3.28 3.49 -3.39
C GLU A 92 2.08 2.58 -3.09
N PHE A 93 0.87 3.06 -3.38
CA PHE A 93 -0.36 2.33 -3.17
C PHE A 93 -1.06 2.05 -4.49
N LYS A 94 -1.70 0.89 -4.57
CA LYS A 94 -2.62 0.57 -5.67
C LYS A 94 -3.86 -0.11 -5.17
N ILE A 95 -5.01 0.16 -5.78
CA ILE A 95 -6.25 -0.56 -5.51
C ILE A 95 -6.47 -1.61 -6.60
N ALA A 96 -6.69 -2.85 -6.15
CA ALA A 96 -7.21 -3.94 -6.97
C ALA A 96 -8.66 -4.23 -6.54
N ARG A 97 -9.63 -3.75 -7.32
CA ARG A 97 -11.05 -4.02 -7.05
C ARG A 97 -11.70 -4.62 -8.31
N PRO A 98 -12.05 -5.91 -8.31
CA PRO A 98 -12.73 -6.51 -9.45
C PRO A 98 -14.16 -6.00 -9.60
N PHE A 99 -14.78 -5.45 -8.55
CA PHE A 99 -16.16 -4.99 -8.57
C PHE A 99 -16.27 -3.50 -8.22
N GLY A 100 -17.16 -2.80 -8.92
CA GLY A 100 -17.55 -1.42 -8.58
C GLY A 100 -18.48 -1.34 -7.36
N ASP A 101 -18.82 -0.12 -6.97
CA ASP A 101 -19.78 0.19 -5.89
C ASP A 101 -21.16 -0.49 -6.09
N ASN A 102 -21.58 -0.65 -7.34
CA ASN A 102 -22.84 -1.27 -7.73
C ASN A 102 -22.79 -2.81 -7.84
N GLY A 103 -21.66 -3.44 -7.52
CA GLY A 103 -21.49 -4.89 -7.60
C GLY A 103 -21.27 -5.44 -9.01
N LYS A 104 -21.19 -4.59 -10.04
CA LYS A 104 -20.79 -5.00 -11.39
C LYS A 104 -19.28 -5.15 -11.47
N GLU A 105 -18.80 -6.09 -12.27
CA GLU A 105 -17.37 -6.20 -12.55
C GLU A 105 -16.86 -4.87 -13.14
N ALA A 106 -15.75 -4.38 -12.59
CA ALA A 106 -15.10 -3.18 -13.05
C ALA A 106 -14.39 -3.46 -14.38
N GLU A 107 -14.33 -2.48 -15.26
CA GLU A 107 -13.49 -2.62 -16.46
C GLU A 107 -12.04 -2.32 -16.10
N ASN A 108 -11.09 -3.01 -16.74
CA ASN A 108 -9.65 -2.72 -16.69
C ASN A 108 -8.99 -2.77 -15.28
N TRP A 109 -9.66 -3.31 -14.26
CA TRP A 109 -9.13 -3.33 -12.88
C TRP A 109 -7.77 -4.05 -12.76
N ALA A 110 -7.52 -5.09 -13.57
CA ALA A 110 -6.25 -5.81 -13.60
C ALA A 110 -5.10 -4.96 -14.17
N ILE A 111 -5.41 -4.00 -15.06
CA ILE A 111 -4.42 -3.12 -15.70
C ILE A 111 -3.75 -2.20 -14.66
N ASN A 112 -4.47 -1.87 -13.58
CA ASN A 112 -3.91 -1.12 -12.43
C ASN A 112 -2.66 -1.79 -11.84
N LEU A 113 -2.53 -3.11 -11.97
CA LEU A 113 -1.31 -3.80 -11.54
C LEU A 113 -0.39 -4.09 -12.72
N LEU A 114 -0.94 -4.55 -13.86
CA LEU A 114 -0.15 -5.26 -14.89
C LEU A 114 0.35 -4.40 -16.06
N HIS A 115 0.01 -3.12 -16.17
CA HIS A 115 0.48 -2.32 -17.32
C HIS A 115 2.00 -2.05 -17.22
N PRO A 116 2.86 -2.61 -18.10
CA PRO A 116 4.31 -2.61 -17.87
C PRO A 116 5.04 -1.38 -18.45
N TYR A 117 4.36 -0.58 -19.27
CA TYR A 117 5.00 0.53 -19.97
C TYR A 117 5.18 1.76 -19.08
N VAL A 118 6.35 2.38 -19.22
CA VAL A 118 6.75 3.60 -18.51
C VAL A 118 5.74 4.73 -18.76
N GLY A 119 5.45 5.51 -17.71
CA GLY A 119 4.51 6.62 -17.77
C GLY A 119 3.06 6.25 -17.44
N ASN A 120 2.75 4.95 -17.32
CA ASN A 120 1.48 4.50 -16.77
C ASN A 120 1.45 4.61 -15.23
N VAL A 121 0.25 4.61 -14.66
CA VAL A 121 -0.04 4.68 -13.23
C VAL A 121 -0.35 3.28 -12.64
N SER A 122 0.32 2.24 -13.12
CA SER A 122 0.14 0.86 -12.64
C SER A 122 1.13 0.51 -11.53
N SER A 123 0.91 -0.58 -10.78
CA SER A 123 1.87 -1.06 -9.78
C SER A 123 3.24 -1.39 -10.38
N LEU A 124 3.30 -1.95 -11.59
CA LEU A 124 4.58 -2.17 -12.28
C LEU A 124 5.30 -0.85 -12.59
N GLY A 125 4.55 0.15 -13.07
CA GLY A 125 5.08 1.50 -13.27
C GLY A 125 5.53 2.16 -11.95
N ASP A 126 4.78 1.94 -10.88
CA ASP A 126 5.09 2.43 -9.53
C ASP A 126 6.38 1.80 -8.99
N CYS A 127 6.58 0.51 -9.21
CA CYS A 127 7.82 -0.16 -8.83
C CYS A 127 9.03 0.38 -9.62
N GLN A 128 8.87 0.69 -10.91
CA GLN A 128 9.92 1.33 -11.70
C GLN A 128 10.22 2.76 -11.22
N LYS A 129 9.21 3.53 -10.80
CA LYS A 129 9.41 4.85 -10.16
C LYS A 129 10.18 4.70 -8.85
N LEU A 130 9.74 3.78 -7.98
CA LEU A 130 10.38 3.51 -6.70
C LEU A 130 11.82 3.06 -6.88
N ALA A 131 12.14 2.20 -7.84
CA ALA A 131 13.52 1.79 -8.12
C ALA A 131 14.45 2.99 -8.43
N LYS A 132 13.90 4.12 -8.91
CA LYS A 132 14.64 5.37 -9.18
C LYS A 132 14.58 6.38 -8.03
N TYR A 133 13.84 6.09 -6.96
CA TYR A 133 13.74 6.92 -5.78
C TYR A 133 15.10 6.98 -5.07
N ARG A 134 15.59 8.19 -4.77
CA ARG A 134 16.93 8.44 -4.19
C ARG A 134 16.92 8.74 -2.69
N GLY A 135 15.78 8.64 -2.03
CA GLY A 135 15.71 8.82 -0.58
C GLY A 135 16.35 7.64 0.17
N PRO A 136 16.77 7.84 1.43
CA PRO A 136 17.34 6.78 2.25
C PRO A 136 16.31 5.72 2.69
N GLU A 137 15.02 5.99 2.50
CA GLU A 137 13.94 5.12 2.95
C GLU A 137 13.85 3.82 2.16
N LYS A 138 13.47 2.73 2.85
CA LYS A 138 13.13 1.48 2.17
C LYS A 138 11.87 1.68 1.34
N ARG A 139 11.90 1.20 0.10
CA ARG A 139 10.81 1.37 -0.86
C ARG A 139 9.88 0.17 -0.78
N ALA A 140 8.58 0.39 -0.78
CA ALA A 140 7.63 -0.70 -0.87
C ALA A 140 6.41 -0.32 -1.71
N VAL A 141 5.82 -1.31 -2.36
CA VAL A 141 4.53 -1.18 -3.03
C VAL A 141 3.48 -1.93 -2.21
N ILE A 142 2.31 -1.33 -2.04
CA ILE A 142 1.17 -1.90 -1.31
C ILE A 142 -0.02 -1.97 -2.26
N VAL A 143 -0.53 -3.17 -2.46
CA VAL A 143 -1.79 -3.41 -3.17
C VAL A 143 -2.91 -3.63 -2.17
N VAL A 144 -3.95 -2.81 -2.27
CA VAL A 144 -5.18 -2.90 -1.49
C VAL A 144 -6.25 -3.58 -2.33
N GLY A 145 -6.47 -4.86 -2.08
CA GLY A 145 -7.48 -5.68 -2.73
C GLY A 145 -8.82 -5.60 -2.02
N TYR A 146 -9.91 -5.34 -2.73
CA TYR A 146 -11.28 -5.39 -2.17
C TYR A 146 -12.08 -6.50 -2.83
N GLU A 147 -12.66 -7.39 -2.03
CA GLU A 147 -13.37 -8.59 -2.49
C GLU A 147 -14.72 -8.75 -1.76
N PRO A 148 -15.78 -9.23 -2.45
CA PRO A 148 -16.98 -9.77 -1.80
C PRO A 148 -16.63 -10.96 -0.90
N MET A 149 -17.56 -11.35 -0.02
CA MET A 149 -17.41 -12.56 0.79
C MET A 149 -18.55 -13.55 0.56
N PRO A 150 -18.28 -14.76 0.02
CA PRO A 150 -16.99 -15.29 -0.46
C PRO A 150 -16.44 -14.54 -1.70
N PRO A 151 -15.12 -14.63 -2.01
CA PRO A 151 -14.57 -13.93 -3.17
C PRO A 151 -15.13 -14.55 -4.47
N VAL A 152 -15.60 -13.70 -5.37
CA VAL A 152 -16.10 -14.13 -6.70
C VAL A 152 -14.95 -14.21 -7.71
N ILE A 153 -14.00 -13.26 -7.64
CA ILE A 153 -12.77 -13.24 -8.42
C ILE A 153 -11.60 -13.23 -7.44
N ASP A 154 -10.78 -14.28 -7.44
CA ASP A 154 -9.61 -14.39 -6.55
C ASP A 154 -8.43 -13.54 -7.08
N LEU A 155 -8.01 -12.57 -6.27
CA LEU A 155 -6.88 -11.70 -6.59
C LEU A 155 -5.52 -12.41 -6.68
N THR A 156 -5.40 -13.66 -6.21
CA THR A 156 -4.13 -14.41 -6.22
C THR A 156 -3.52 -14.51 -7.63
N LEU A 157 -4.32 -14.73 -8.67
CA LEU A 157 -3.81 -14.82 -10.05
C LEU A 157 -3.29 -13.49 -10.57
N LEU A 158 -3.98 -12.39 -10.26
CA LEU A 158 -3.52 -11.05 -10.61
C LEU A 158 -2.16 -10.76 -9.94
N VAL A 159 -2.06 -11.06 -8.64
CA VAL A 159 -0.85 -10.82 -7.86
C VAL A 159 0.33 -11.66 -8.36
N ARG A 160 0.13 -12.95 -8.65
CA ARG A 160 1.18 -13.80 -9.23
C ARG A 160 1.61 -13.35 -10.61
N SER A 161 0.67 -12.83 -11.41
CA SER A 161 0.99 -12.25 -12.73
C SER A 161 1.83 -10.98 -12.59
N PHE A 162 1.50 -10.13 -11.61
CA PHE A 162 2.30 -8.96 -11.28
C PHE A 162 3.73 -9.34 -10.89
N GLU A 163 3.89 -10.33 -10.00
CA GLU A 163 5.20 -10.83 -9.58
C GLU A 163 6.00 -11.37 -10.76
N ALA A 164 5.40 -12.24 -11.59
CA ALA A 164 6.07 -12.83 -12.74
C ALA A 164 6.53 -11.79 -13.76
N ILE A 165 5.71 -10.77 -14.05
CA ILE A 165 6.08 -9.70 -14.98
C ILE A 165 7.17 -8.81 -14.38
N ALA A 166 7.04 -8.43 -13.11
CA ALA A 166 8.03 -7.60 -12.43
C ALA A 166 9.41 -8.26 -12.43
N GLU A 167 9.48 -9.54 -12.08
CA GLU A 167 10.73 -10.29 -11.99
C GLU A 167 11.29 -10.63 -13.37
N HIS A 168 10.51 -11.34 -14.20
CA HIS A 168 11.04 -11.96 -15.41
C HIS A 168 11.03 -11.06 -16.64
N VAL A 169 10.18 -10.03 -16.67
CA VAL A 169 10.07 -9.11 -17.81
C VAL A 169 10.77 -7.78 -17.51
N LEU A 170 10.59 -7.24 -16.32
CA LEU A 170 11.15 -5.93 -15.95
C LEU A 170 12.48 -6.02 -15.19
N GLY A 171 12.89 -7.20 -14.72
CA GLY A 171 14.11 -7.39 -13.94
C GLY A 171 14.10 -6.57 -12.65
N LEU A 172 12.96 -6.55 -11.96
CA LEU A 172 12.81 -5.94 -10.65
C LEU A 172 13.02 -7.00 -9.57
N ASN A 173 13.73 -6.63 -8.51
CA ASN A 173 13.95 -7.51 -7.37
C ASN A 173 13.03 -7.10 -6.22
N PHE A 174 12.30 -8.06 -5.66
CA PHE A 174 11.40 -7.84 -4.53
C PHE A 174 11.77 -8.71 -3.33
N SER A 175 11.39 -8.25 -2.13
CA SER A 175 11.28 -9.16 -0.98
C SER A 175 10.21 -10.23 -1.25
N PRO A 176 10.19 -11.32 -0.46
CA PRO A 176 9.01 -12.17 -0.39
C PRO A 176 7.74 -11.35 -0.11
N ARG A 177 6.62 -11.77 -0.70
CA ARG A 177 5.32 -11.12 -0.51
C ARG A 177 4.86 -11.24 0.93
N ILE A 178 4.39 -10.13 1.50
CA ILE A 178 3.60 -10.11 2.74
C ILE A 178 2.13 -10.01 2.34
N THR A 179 1.27 -10.79 2.99
CA THR A 179 -0.18 -10.80 2.73
C THR A 179 -0.95 -10.71 4.03
N LEU A 180 -2.01 -9.90 4.03
CA LEU A 180 -2.91 -9.70 5.16
C LEU A 180 -4.34 -9.71 4.66
N GLN A 181 -5.26 -10.27 5.43
CA GLN A 181 -6.69 -10.15 5.16
C GLN A 181 -7.42 -9.59 6.38
N ARG A 182 -8.43 -8.76 6.14
CA ARG A 182 -9.44 -8.35 7.10
C ARG A 182 -10.81 -8.56 6.46
N THR A 183 -11.76 -9.05 7.25
CA THR A 183 -13.13 -9.31 6.82
C THR A 183 -14.11 -8.49 7.66
N GLY A 184 -15.39 -8.51 7.29
CA GLY A 184 -16.42 -7.77 8.03
C GLY A 184 -16.36 -6.26 7.77
N LEU A 185 -15.97 -5.87 6.56
CA LEU A 185 -16.15 -4.51 6.09
C LEU A 185 -17.64 -4.23 5.85
N VAL A 186 -18.05 -2.98 6.02
CA VAL A 186 -19.45 -2.53 6.01
C VAL A 186 -20.00 -2.35 4.60
N HIS A 187 -19.13 -2.19 3.59
CA HIS A 187 -19.57 -2.00 2.21
C HIS A 187 -20.28 -3.27 1.70
N PRO A 188 -21.46 -3.17 1.07
CA PRO A 188 -22.24 -4.34 0.68
C PRO A 188 -21.56 -5.23 -0.37
N VAL A 189 -20.69 -4.65 -1.20
CA VAL A 189 -19.91 -5.38 -2.23
C VAL A 189 -18.48 -5.70 -1.76
N HIS A 190 -17.85 -4.83 -0.97
CA HIS A 190 -16.42 -4.89 -0.67
C HIS A 190 -16.26 -5.33 0.78
N GLN A 191 -16.65 -6.57 1.06
CA GLN A 191 -16.86 -7.09 2.42
C GLN A 191 -15.56 -7.57 3.08
N SER A 192 -14.49 -7.69 2.30
CA SER A 192 -13.14 -7.98 2.79
C SER A 192 -12.09 -7.13 2.08
N VAL A 193 -11.00 -6.85 2.79
CA VAL A 193 -9.78 -6.26 2.23
C VAL A 193 -8.64 -7.26 2.36
N ARG A 194 -7.97 -7.53 1.24
CA ARG A 194 -6.77 -8.33 1.16
C ARG A 194 -5.62 -7.46 0.70
N LEU A 195 -4.66 -7.25 1.58
CA LEU A 195 -3.48 -6.45 1.30
C LEU A 195 -2.35 -7.35 0.81
N PHE A 196 -1.56 -6.83 -0.13
CA PHE A 196 -0.29 -7.42 -0.55
C PHE A 196 0.82 -6.37 -0.51
N ALA A 197 2.01 -6.73 -0.05
CA ALA A 197 3.15 -5.82 -0.02
C ALA A 197 4.47 -6.51 -0.37
N TRP A 198 5.36 -5.72 -0.97
CA TRP A 198 6.73 -6.10 -1.32
C TRP A 198 7.67 -4.92 -1.07
N GLU A 199 8.85 -5.18 -0.53
CA GLU A 199 9.94 -4.20 -0.61
C GLU A 199 10.55 -4.23 -2.02
N VAL A 200 10.77 -3.05 -2.61
CA VAL A 200 11.49 -2.90 -3.87
C VAL A 200 12.98 -2.82 -3.53
N LEU A 201 13.70 -3.88 -3.88
CA LEU A 201 15.12 -4.04 -3.57
C LEU A 201 15.97 -3.42 -4.68
N ASP A 202 17.17 -2.97 -4.32
CA ASP A 202 18.12 -2.55 -5.34
C ASP A 202 18.49 -3.73 -6.24
N ARG A 203 18.74 -3.42 -7.51
CA ARG A 203 19.38 -4.40 -8.38
C ARG A 203 20.75 -4.71 -7.79
N VAL A 204 21.00 -6.00 -7.57
CA VAL A 204 22.37 -6.46 -7.33
C VAL A 204 23.12 -6.16 -8.62
N MET A 205 24.05 -5.20 -8.57
CA MET A 205 24.98 -4.93 -9.67
C MET A 205 25.97 -6.07 -9.80
#